data_AF-A0A976QHR6-F1
#
_entry.id   AF-A0A976QHR6-F1
#
_cell.length_a   1.000
_cell.length_b   1.000
_cell.length_c   1.000
_cell.angle_alpha   90.00
_cell.angle_beta   90.00
_cell.angle_gamma   90.00
#
_symmetry.space_group_name_H-M   'P 1'
#
loop_
_entity.id
_entity.type
_entity.pdbx_description
1 polymer ?
#
loop_
_entity_poly.entity_id
_entity_poly.type
_entity_poly.pdbx_seq_one_letter_code
_entity_poly.pdbx_strand_id
1 'polypeptide(L)' 'LRNRCSLTGRPRGVYSKFGLGRSKLRDFAMRGEIPGMTKASW' A
#
# COMPACT_ATOMS: atom_id res chain seq x y z
N LEU A 1 -10.04 13.96 -10.56
CA LEU A 1 -9.22 13.87 -9.33
C LEU A 1 -8.27 12.67 -9.45
N ARG A 2 -7.01 12.73 -8.99
CA ARG A 2 -6.04 11.63 -9.14
C ARG A 2 -5.64 11.07 -7.79
N ASN A 3 -5.71 9.75 -7.63
CA ASN A 3 -5.33 9.08 -6.39
C ASN A 3 -3.82 9.24 -6.15
N ARG A 4 -3.48 9.77 -4.98
CA ARG A 4 -2.10 9.96 -4.52
C ARG A 4 -1.87 9.13 -3.28
N CYS A 5 -0.64 8.68 -3.08
CA CYS A 5 -0.26 8.03 -1.84
C CYS A 5 -0.37 9.03 -0.68
N SER A 6 -1.10 8.71 0.38
CA SER A 6 -1.30 9.60 1.52
C SER A 6 0.01 9.92 2.28
N LEU A 7 0.99 9.02 2.27
CA LEU A 7 2.27 9.21 2.97
C LEU A 7 3.34 9.90 2.13
N THR A 8 3.39 9.62 0.83
CA THR A 8 4.51 10.07 -0.03
C THR A 8 4.09 10.98 -1.17
N GLY A 9 2.79 11.19 -1.40
CA GLY A 9 2.28 11.99 -2.51
C GLY A 9 2.44 11.37 -3.90
N ARG A 10 2.97 10.14 -4.00
CA ARG A 10 3.24 9.46 -5.28
C ARG A 10 1.97 9.42 -6.15
N PRO A 11 2.01 9.89 -7.41
CA PRO A 11 0.82 10.03 -8.27
C PRO A 11 0.46 8.77 -9.07
N ARG A 12 1.18 7.66 -8.87
CA ARG A 12 1.03 6.39 -9.63
C ARG A 12 1.22 5.18 -8.73
N GLY A 13 0.51 4.09 -9.08
CA GLY A 13 0.59 2.81 -8.37
C GLY A 13 0.08 2.91 -6.94
N VAL A 14 -1.07 3.57 -6.75
CA VAL A 14 -1.75 3.75 -5.46
C VAL A 14 -2.91 2.77 -5.40
N TYR A 15 -2.98 1.98 -4.33
CA TYR A 15 -4.11 1.09 -4.11
C TYR A 15 -5.23 1.85 -3.41
N SER A 16 -6.37 2.05 -4.07
CA SER A 16 -7.48 2.87 -3.55
C SER A 16 -8.01 2.39 -2.19
N LYS A 17 -8.03 1.07 -1.95
CA LYS A 17 -8.45 0.47 -0.67
C LYS A 17 -7.59 0.90 0.51
N PHE A 18 -6.29 1.12 0.27
CA PHE A 18 -5.32 1.44 1.30
C PHE A 18 -4.88 2.91 1.29
N GLY A 19 -5.14 3.65 0.20
CA GLY A 19 -4.62 5.02 0.02
C GLY A 19 -3.10 5.11 -0.09
N LEU A 20 -2.41 3.97 -0.22
CA LEU A 20 -0.96 3.88 -0.20
C LEU A 20 -0.39 3.51 -1.57
N GLY A 21 0.78 4.09 -1.86
CA GLY A 21 1.59 3.67 -3.00
C GLY A 21 2.15 2.26 -2.77
N ARG A 22 2.36 1.52 -3.86
CA ARG A 22 2.83 0.12 -3.85
C ARG A 22 4.05 -0.16 -2.95
N SER A 23 5.03 0.75 -2.93
CA SER A 23 6.25 0.57 -2.13
C SER A 23 5.95 0.62 -0.64
N LYS A 24 5.21 1.65 -0.21
CA LYS A 24 4.83 1.79 1.20
C LYS A 24 3.90 0.68 1.63
N LEU A 25 2.90 0.34 0.81
CA LEU A 25 2.02 -0.79 1.12
C LEU A 25 2.81 -2.09 1.37
N ARG A 26 3.86 -2.35 0.58
CA ARG A 26 4.74 -3.50 0.79
C ARG A 26 5.53 -3.40 2.09
N ASP A 27 6.08 -2.24 2.41
CA ASP A 27 6.83 -2.03 3.67
C ASP A 27 5.94 -2.29 4.89
N PHE A 28 4.71 -1.75 4.89
CA PHE A 28 3.73 -1.98 5.96
C PHE A 28 3.28 -3.44 6.04
N ALA A 29 3.08 -4.11 4.89
CA ALA A 29 2.75 -5.53 4.85
C ALA A 29 3.87 -6.38 5.45
N MET A 30 5.14 -6.08 5.14
CA MET A 30 6.29 -6.82 5.71
C MET A 30 6.51 -6.53 7.19
N ARG A 31 6.12 -5.35 7.68
CA ARG A 31 6.15 -5.02 9.11
C ARG A 31 4.97 -5.60 9.90
N GLY A 32 3.97 -6.18 9.23
CA GLY A 32 2.78 -6.73 9.89
C GLY A 32 1.78 -5.67 10.38
N GLU A 33 1.90 -4.42 9.92
CA GLU A 33 1.02 -3.33 10.31
C GLU A 33 -0.35 -3.37 9.61
N ILE A 34 -0.48 -4.17 8.55
CA ILE A 34 -1.74 -4.33 7.81
C ILE A 34 -2.45 -5.59 8.32
N PRO A 35 -3.60 -5.46 9.02
CA PRO A 35 -4.32 -6.60 9.55
C PRO A 35 -4.84 -7.49 8.41
N GLY A 36 -4.61 -8.79 8.53
CA GLY A 36 -5.06 -9.79 7.54
C GLY A 36 -4.30 -9.79 6.21
N MET A 37 -3.16 -9.10 6.11
CA MET A 37 -2.29 -9.17 4.94
C MET A 37 -1.18 -10.21 5.18
N THR A 38 -1.24 -11.33 4.46
CA THR A 38 -0.21 -12.37 4.48
C THR A 38 0.35 -12.60 3.07
N LYS A 39 1.58 -13.10 2.99
CA LYS A 39 2.17 -13.47 1.69
C LYS A 39 1.44 -14.70 1.14
N ALA A 40 0.92 -14.58 -0.07
CA ALA A 40 0.34 -15.69 -0.81
C ALA A 40 1.37 -16.82 -1.04
N SER A 41 0.92 -18.06 -0.92
CA SER A 41 1.74 -19.28 -1.12
C SER A 41 1.12 -20.24 -2.16
N TRP A 42 0.32 -19.69 -3.07
CA TRP A 42 -0.23 -20.38 -4.22
C TRP A 42 0.49 -19.96 -5.50
#